data_AF-A0A7R9QUA3-F1
#
_entry.id   AF-A0A7R9QUA3-F1
#
_cell.length_a   1.000
_cell.length_b   1.000
_cell.length_c   1.000
_cell.angle_alpha   90.00
_cell.angle_beta   90.00
_cell.angle_gamma   90.00
#
_symmetry.space_group_name_H-M   'P 1'
#
loop_
_entity.id
_entity.type
_entity.pdbx_description
1 polymer ?
#
loop_
_entity_poly.entity_id
_entity_poly.type
_entity_poly.pdbx_seq_one_letter_code
_entity_poly.pdbx_strand_id
1 'polypeptide(L)'
;MLSDLSIQMITWNVKEEQCHSDLTQLLGIETTGANGHQLADIYAIGLQEVPFETINTEIPTEHTWAKSFNKVLEQVGYSCLEKVQMNGVVLLVFAKSNKLSHFTSVQLYAHTY
;
A
#
# COMPACT_ATOMS: atom_id res chain seq x y z
N MET A 1 24.31 11.38 11.94
CA MET A 1 23.22 10.65 12.63
C MET A 1 22.61 9.70 11.61
N LEU A 2 22.60 8.40 11.87
CA LEU A 2 21.70 7.48 11.16
C LEU A 2 20.29 7.85 11.61
N SER A 3 19.43 8.28 10.69
CA SER A 3 18.01 8.41 10.96
C SER A 3 17.43 7.01 11.11
N ASP A 4 16.71 6.74 12.19
CA ASP A 4 16.02 5.46 12.38
C ASP A 4 15.01 5.25 11.24
N LEU A 5 15.01 4.06 10.65
CA LEU A 5 14.05 3.68 9.61
C LEU A 5 12.67 3.50 10.24
N SER A 6 11.67 4.21 9.74
CA SER A 6 10.29 4.10 10.21
C SER A 6 9.41 3.32 9.22
N ILE A 7 8.68 2.32 9.73
CA ILE A 7 7.78 1.47 8.93
C ILE A 7 6.38 1.51 9.54
N GLN A 8 5.38 1.86 8.73
CA GLN A 8 3.97 1.77 9.11
C GLN A 8 3.35 0.53 8.47
N MET A 9 2.84 -0.37 9.30
CA MET A 9 2.16 -1.59 8.88
C MET A 9 0.66 -1.44 9.05
N ILE A 10 -0.08 -1.75 7.99
CA ILE A 10 -1.56 -1.68 7.97
C ILE A 10 -2.07 -3.04 7.54
N THR A 11 -3.01 -3.59 8.31
CA THR A 11 -3.77 -4.77 7.90
C THR A 11 -5.25 -4.47 7.93
N TRP A 12 -5.97 -4.90 6.90
CA TRP A 12 -7.41 -4.71 6.82
C TRP A 12 -8.09 -5.87 6.08
N ASN A 13 -8.92 -6.61 6.81
CA ASN A 13 -9.89 -7.49 6.20
C ASN A 13 -11.05 -6.65 5.65
N VAL A 14 -11.11 -6.53 4.33
CA VAL A 14 -12.07 -5.65 3.64
C VAL A 14 -13.42 -6.33 3.38
N LYS A 15 -13.51 -7.65 3.49
CA LYS A 15 -14.74 -8.42 3.19
C LYS A 15 -15.36 -7.99 1.85
N GLU A 16 -16.67 -7.70 1.82
CA GLU A 16 -17.39 -7.18 0.66
C GLU A 16 -17.38 -5.64 0.57
N GLU A 17 -16.54 -4.94 1.35
CA GLU A 17 -16.48 -3.48 1.28
C GLU A 17 -15.94 -3.01 -0.07
N GLN A 18 -16.64 -2.04 -0.66
CA GLN A 18 -16.16 -1.38 -1.86
C GLN A 18 -14.93 -0.54 -1.53
N CYS A 19 -13.95 -0.56 -2.43
CA CYS A 19 -12.76 0.25 -2.27
C CYS A 19 -13.12 1.73 -2.15
N HIS A 20 -12.69 2.35 -1.05
CA HIS A 20 -12.85 3.79 -0.85
C HIS A 20 -11.94 4.57 -1.81
N SER A 21 -12.39 5.75 -2.22
CA SER A 21 -11.63 6.66 -3.10
C SER A 21 -10.58 7.48 -2.34
N ASP A 22 -10.69 7.55 -1.01
CA ASP A 22 -9.80 8.24 -0.09
C ASP A 22 -9.42 7.32 1.07
N LEU A 23 -8.12 7.12 1.25
CA LEU A 23 -7.51 6.25 2.27
C LEU A 23 -6.59 7.05 3.22
N THR A 24 -6.63 8.38 3.16
CA THR A 24 -5.72 9.29 3.87
C THR A 24 -5.79 9.10 5.40
N GLN A 25 -7.00 8.90 5.93
CA GLN A 25 -7.21 8.61 7.35
C GLN A 25 -6.66 7.24 7.76
N LEU A 26 -6.88 6.19 6.96
CA LEU A 26 -6.34 4.85 7.20
C LEU A 26 -4.80 4.87 7.22
N LEU A 27 -4.20 5.65 6.33
CA LEU A 27 -2.76 5.85 6.23
C LEU A 27 -2.21 6.77 7.33
N GLY A 28 -3.06 7.41 8.13
CA GLY A 28 -2.66 8.34 9.18
C GLY A 28 -1.95 9.61 8.66
N ILE A 29 -2.13 9.94 7.37
CA ILE A 29 -1.44 11.06 6.72
C ILE A 29 -1.87 12.40 7.34
N GLU A 30 -3.18 12.59 7.55
CA GLU A 30 -3.69 13.85 8.11
C GLU A 30 -3.22 14.08 9.56
N THR A 31 -3.26 13.03 10.39
CA THR A 31 -2.87 13.10 11.80
C THR A 31 -1.37 13.36 11.96
N THR A 32 -0.56 12.75 11.11
CA THR A 32 0.90 12.88 11.14
C THR A 32 1.33 14.29 10.72
N GLY A 33 0.74 14.81 9.63
CA GLY A 33 0.96 16.18 9.17
C GLY A 33 0.51 17.25 10.17
N ALA A 34 -0.61 17.03 10.86
CA ALA A 34 -1.17 17.99 11.82
C ALA A 34 -0.37 18.08 13.14
N ASN A 35 0.23 16.97 13.58
CA ASN A 35 0.96 16.90 14.84
C ASN A 35 2.47 17.21 14.69
N GLY A 36 2.92 17.57 13.48
CA GLY A 36 4.34 17.79 13.18
C GLY A 36 5.19 16.52 13.20
N HIS A 37 4.55 15.35 13.24
CA HIS A 37 5.24 14.06 13.12
C HIS A 37 5.60 13.83 11.65
N GLN A 38 6.74 13.18 11.39
CA GLN A 38 7.12 12.83 10.02
C GLN A 38 6.39 11.56 9.58
N LEU A 39 5.90 11.53 8.34
CA LEU A 39 5.38 10.30 7.72
C LEU A 39 6.44 9.19 7.70
N ALA A 40 6.01 7.94 7.84
CA ALA A 40 6.88 6.78 7.86
C ALA A 40 7.72 6.65 6.58
N ASP A 41 8.92 6.10 6.61
CA ASP A 41 9.74 5.91 5.41
C ASP A 41 9.17 4.85 4.48
N ILE A 42 8.49 3.85 5.05
CA ILE A 42 7.88 2.71 4.36
C ILE A 42 6.45 2.50 4.86
N TYR A 43 5.53 2.25 3.94
CA TYR A 43 4.20 1.72 4.23
C TYR A 43 4.12 0.27 3.72
N ALA A 44 3.78 -0.65 4.61
CA ALA A 44 3.50 -2.05 4.27
C ALA A 44 2.02 -2.34 4.56
N ILE A 45 1.26 -2.66 3.50
CA ILE A 45 -0.18 -2.79 3.55
C ILE A 45 -0.55 -4.23 3.18
N GLY A 46 -1.38 -4.86 4.01
CA GLY A 46 -1.94 -6.19 3.77
C GLY A 46 -3.45 -6.20 3.86
N LEU A 47 -4.12 -6.55 2.77
CA LEU A 47 -5.58 -6.68 2.71
C LEU A 47 -5.99 -8.14 2.63
N GLN A 48 -7.11 -8.49 3.26
CA GLN A 48 -7.71 -9.83 3.22
C GLN A 48 -9.18 -9.78 2.80
N GLU A 49 -9.69 -10.90 2.30
CA GLU A 49 -11.05 -11.05 1.73
C GLU A 49 -11.36 -10.03 0.63
N VAL A 50 -10.33 -9.57 -0.08
CA VAL A 50 -10.48 -8.60 -1.18
C VAL A 50 -11.36 -9.23 -2.28
N PRO A 51 -12.47 -8.60 -2.67
CA PRO A 51 -13.35 -9.12 -3.72
C PRO A 51 -12.56 -9.27 -5.02
N PHE A 52 -12.72 -10.40 -5.70
CA PHE A 52 -12.20 -10.53 -7.05
C PHE A 52 -12.95 -9.57 -7.97
N GLU A 53 -12.25 -8.63 -8.58
CA GLU A 53 -12.78 -7.94 -9.75
C GLU A 53 -12.90 -8.97 -10.88
N THR A 54 -14.11 -9.48 -11.13
CA THR A 54 -14.42 -10.23 -12.36
C THR A 54 -14.28 -9.29 -13.54
N ILE A 55 -13.07 -9.19 -14.07
CA ILE A 55 -12.82 -8.45 -15.30
C ILE A 55 -12.99 -9.44 -16.44
N ASN A 56 -14.13 -9.34 -17.14
CA ASN A 56 -14.38 -10.04 -18.42
C ASN A 56 -13.49 -9.47 -19.56
N THR A 57 -12.24 -9.13 -19.30
CA THR A 57 -11.30 -8.65 -20.30
C THR A 57 -9.98 -9.39 -20.14
N GLU A 58 -9.38 -9.78 -21.25
CA GLU A 58 -8.12 -10.53 -21.33
C GLU A 58 -6.90 -9.73 -20.81
N ILE A 59 -7.13 -8.53 -20.25
CA ILE A 59 -6.11 -7.61 -19.76
C ILE A 59 -6.21 -7.57 -18.23
N PRO A 60 -5.19 -8.03 -17.50
CA PRO A 60 -5.14 -7.87 -16.05
C PRO A 60 -5.18 -6.37 -15.73
N THR A 61 -6.33 -5.89 -15.25
CA THR A 61 -6.45 -4.50 -14.82
C THR A 61 -6.03 -4.43 -13.36
N GLU A 62 -5.23 -3.42 -12.99
CA GLU A 62 -4.80 -3.26 -11.61
C GLU A 62 -6.01 -3.09 -10.66
N HIS A 63 -5.98 -3.84 -9.56
CA HIS A 63 -7.05 -3.88 -8.55
C HIS A 63 -7.38 -2.50 -8.00
N THR A 64 -8.66 -2.19 -7.79
CA THR A 64 -9.11 -0.86 -7.33
C THR A 64 -8.46 -0.45 -6.01
N TRP A 65 -8.26 -1.38 -5.08
CA TRP A 65 -7.51 -1.12 -3.84
C TRP A 65 -6.07 -0.66 -4.08
N ALA A 66 -5.31 -1.34 -4.95
CA ALA A 66 -3.94 -0.94 -5.27
C ALA A 66 -3.91 0.45 -5.90
N LYS A 67 -4.84 0.75 -6.82
CA LYS A 67 -5.00 2.08 -7.43
C LYS A 67 -5.30 3.17 -6.39
N SER A 68 -6.20 2.92 -5.45
CA SER A 68 -6.54 3.89 -4.41
C SER A 68 -5.36 4.17 -3.49
N PHE A 69 -4.61 3.15 -3.06
CA PHE A 69 -3.39 3.36 -2.27
C PHE A 69 -2.32 4.12 -3.05
N ASN A 70 -2.06 3.75 -4.32
CA ASN A 70 -1.14 4.50 -5.20
C ASN A 70 -1.54 5.98 -5.27
N LYS A 71 -2.82 6.26 -5.58
CA LYS A 71 -3.32 7.63 -5.73
C LYS A 71 -3.07 8.50 -4.50
N VAL A 72 -3.28 7.97 -3.29
CA VAL A 72 -3.09 8.74 -2.05
C VAL A 72 -1.60 8.88 -1.72
N LEU A 73 -0.82 7.81 -1.82
CA LEU A 73 0.59 7.81 -1.41
C LEU A 73 1.51 8.56 -2.39
N GLU A 74 1.20 8.55 -3.69
CA GLU A 74 1.93 9.35 -4.68
C GLU A 74 1.82 10.86 -4.42
N GLN A 75 0.64 11.32 -3.96
CA GLN A 75 0.42 12.74 -3.64
C GLN A 75 1.33 13.25 -2.51
N VAL A 76 1.80 12.35 -1.64
CA VAL A 76 2.70 12.67 -0.52
C VAL A 76 4.13 12.17 -0.74
N GLY A 77 4.50 11.82 -1.98
CA GLY A 77 5.88 11.56 -2.38
C GLY A 77 6.38 10.14 -2.12
N TYR A 78 5.49 9.15 -2.25
CA TYR A 78 5.83 7.73 -2.17
C TYR A 78 5.66 7.05 -3.52
N SER A 79 6.35 5.94 -3.70
CA SER A 79 6.19 5.07 -4.85
C SER A 79 6.05 3.62 -4.40
N CYS A 80 5.23 2.85 -5.13
CA CYS A 80 5.09 1.43 -4.90
C CYS A 80 6.41 0.73 -5.25
N LEU A 81 6.98 0.02 -4.28
CA LEU A 81 8.17 -0.82 -4.44
C LEU A 81 7.79 -2.18 -5.01
N GLU A 82 6.82 -2.84 -4.40
CA GLU A 82 6.38 -4.17 -4.78
C GLU A 82 4.91 -4.38 -4.43
N LYS A 83 4.25 -5.25 -5.20
CA LYS A 83 2.86 -5.67 -4.97
C LYS A 83 2.67 -7.15 -5.30
N VAL A 84 1.86 -7.83 -4.52
CA VAL A 84 1.40 -9.19 -4.83
C VAL A 84 -0.09 -9.31 -4.51
N GLN A 85 -0.80 -10.03 -5.36
CA GLN A 85 -2.21 -10.34 -5.15
C GLN A 85 -2.46 -11.82 -5.38
N MET A 86 -3.15 -12.46 -4.44
CA MET A 86 -3.52 -13.86 -4.52
C MET A 86 -4.77 -14.16 -3.70
N ASN A 87 -5.79 -14.77 -4.29
CA ASN A 87 -6.92 -15.38 -3.58
C ASN A 87 -7.55 -14.50 -2.47
N GLY A 88 -7.92 -13.26 -2.81
CA GLY A 88 -8.49 -12.32 -1.85
C GLY A 88 -7.48 -11.69 -0.88
N VAL A 89 -6.19 -11.92 -1.07
CA VAL A 89 -5.10 -11.25 -0.36
C VAL A 89 -4.41 -10.28 -1.31
N VAL A 90 -4.14 -9.06 -0.84
CA VAL A 90 -3.33 -8.06 -1.53
C VAL A 90 -2.26 -7.55 -0.57
N LEU A 91 -0.99 -7.61 -0.97
CA LEU A 91 0.11 -6.98 -0.23
C LEU A 91 0.72 -5.89 -1.10
N LEU A 92 0.97 -4.72 -0.50
CA LEU A 92 1.59 -3.57 -1.15
C LEU A 92 2.69 -3.02 -0.25
N VAL A 93 3.84 -2.69 -0.84
CA VAL A 93 4.92 -2.00 -0.14
C VAL A 93 5.22 -0.69 -0.87
N PHE A 94 5.20 0.41 -0.13
CA PHE A 94 5.53 1.75 -0.62
C PHE A 94 6.70 2.31 0.16
N ALA A 95 7.55 3.10 -0.49
CA ALA A 95 8.60 3.87 0.16
C ALA A 95 8.66 5.29 -0.36
N LYS A 96 9.22 6.22 0.44
CA LYS A 96 9.49 7.59 0.01
C LYS A 96 10.30 7.58 -1.28
N SER A 97 9.86 8.32 -2.30
CA SER A 97 10.47 8.31 -3.63
C SER A 97 11.95 8.73 -3.60
N ASN A 98 12.32 9.64 -2.68
CA ASN A 98 13.70 10.09 -2.51
C ASN A 98 14.63 9.05 -1.83
N LYS A 99 14.10 7.90 -1.38
CA LYS A 99 14.86 6.79 -0.79
C LYS A 99 14.92 5.54 -1.67
N LEU A 100 14.27 5.55 -2.85
CA LEU A 100 14.14 4.36 -3.70
C LEU A 100 15.49 3.71 -4.09
N SER A 101 16.52 4.51 -4.33
CA SER A 101 17.86 4.01 -4.70
C SER A 101 18.54 3.17 -3.63
N HIS A 102 18.05 3.20 -2.38
CA HIS A 102 18.56 2.36 -1.31
C HIS A 102 17.93 0.95 -1.30
N PHE A 103 16.87 0.70 -2.09
CA PHE A 103 16.22 -0.59 -2.20
C PHE A 103 16.71 -1.31 -3.46
N THR A 104 17.34 -2.47 -3.31
CA THR A 104 17.96 -3.21 -4.43
C THR A 104 17.45 -4.64 -4.61
N SER A 105 16.83 -5.22 -3.59
CA SER A 105 16.42 -6.63 -3.60
C SER A 105 15.12 -6.85 -2.81
N VAL A 106 14.09 -6.08 -3.16
CA VAL A 106 12.76 -6.21 -2.57
C VAL A 106 12.08 -7.46 -3.13
N GLN A 107 11.52 -8.28 -2.26
CA GLN A 107 10.75 -9.48 -2.64
C GLN A 107 9.48 -9.55 -1.80
N LEU A 108 8.36 -9.88 -2.45
CA LEU A 108 7.07 -10.00 -1.79
C LEU A 108 6.46 -11.36 -2.14
N TYR A 109 6.17 -12.13 -1.10
CA TYR A 109 5.62 -13.47 -1.22
C TYR A 109 4.29 -13.55 -0.47
N ALA A 110 3.25 -13.98 -1.15
CA ALA A 110 1.99 -14.38 -0.52
C ALA A 110 1.85 -15.91 -0.65
N HIS A 111 1.42 -16.57 0.42
CA HIS A 111 1.11 -18.00 0.42
C HIS A 111 -0.30 -18.22 1.00
N THR A 112 -1.17 -18.91 0.26
CA THR A 112 -2.45 -19.42 0.77
C THR A 112 -2.32 -20.92 0.94
N TYR A 113 -2.71 -21.42 2.12
CA TYR A 113 -2.76 -22.85 2.46
C TYR A 113 -3.90 -23.57 1.74
#